data_AF-A0A955BGL9-F1
#
_entry.id   AF-A0A955BGL9-F1
#
_cell.length_a   1.000
_cell.length_b   1.000
_cell.length_c   1.000
_cell.angle_alpha   90.00
_cell.angle_beta   90.00
_cell.angle_gamma   90.00
#
_symmetry.space_group_name_H-M   'P 1'
#
loop_
_entity.id
_entity.type
_entity.pdbx_description
1 polymer ?
#
loop_
_entity_poly.entity_id
_entity_poly.type
_entity_poly.pdbx_seq_one_letter_code
_entity_poly.pdbx_strand_id
1 'polypeptide(L)'
;MSQFSPYQSPQFPNHAYAAPPVPRPGVYVGFAIYCGMLALLYLAVAALGVGLMVMSEQVAESDPDLDGPMPVILMGVVMTLVGLVFAAIFAAGPLLPRRRWVWIYGIVVIAIGLTSICTLPFSVFLLIFWLKPEAKAYYGHS
;
A
#
# COMPACT_ATOMS: atom_id res chain seq x y z
N MET A 1 64.80 -0.53 -20.71
CA MET A 1 63.88 -1.37 -21.51
C MET A 1 62.51 -1.29 -20.86
N SER A 2 61.66 -0.39 -21.36
CA SER A 2 60.30 -0.17 -20.87
C SER A 2 59.38 -1.29 -21.38
N GLN A 3 58.85 -2.11 -20.46
CA GLN A 3 57.84 -3.12 -20.77
C GLN A 3 56.59 -2.44 -21.34
N PHE A 4 56.38 -2.60 -22.64
CA PHE A 4 55.10 -2.30 -23.29
C PHE A 4 54.16 -3.45 -22.95
N SER A 5 53.28 -3.27 -21.96
CA SER A 5 52.24 -4.25 -21.64
C SER A 5 51.12 -4.13 -22.66
N PRO A 6 50.87 -5.13 -23.52
CA PRO A 6 49.83 -5.08 -24.56
C PRO A 6 48.40 -5.13 -24.00
N TYR A 7 48.23 -5.15 -22.68
CA TYR A 7 46.94 -5.18 -21.98
C TYR A 7 46.65 -3.86 -21.24
N GLN A 8 46.75 -2.72 -21.93
CA GLN A 8 46.02 -1.54 -21.47
C GLN A 8 44.54 -1.74 -21.83
N SER A 9 43.75 -2.19 -20.86
CA SER A 9 42.29 -2.17 -20.96
C SER A 9 41.83 -0.76 -21.35
N PRO A 10 40.86 -0.61 -22.27
CA PRO A 10 40.31 0.70 -22.62
C PRO A 10 39.92 1.45 -21.34
N GLN A 11 40.65 2.53 -21.03
CA GLN A 11 40.30 3.44 -19.95
C GLN A 11 39.09 4.22 -20.45
N PHE A 12 37.89 3.65 -20.28
CA PHE A 12 36.68 4.42 -20.45
C PHE A 12 36.79 5.59 -19.47
N PRO A 13 36.67 6.84 -19.93
CA PRO A 13 36.67 7.97 -19.03
C PRO A 13 35.63 7.70 -17.94
N ASN A 14 36.08 7.67 -16.69
CA ASN A 14 35.20 7.68 -15.53
C ASN A 14 34.53 9.06 -15.49
N HIS A 15 33.68 9.37 -16.46
CA HIS A 15 32.59 10.27 -16.24
C HIS A 15 31.81 9.58 -15.13
N ALA A 16 32.02 10.04 -13.90
CA ALA A 16 31.09 9.76 -12.82
C ALA A 16 29.73 10.12 -13.40
N TYR A 17 28.97 9.12 -13.85
CA TYR A 17 27.58 9.27 -14.20
C TYR A 17 26.94 9.62 -12.87
N ALA A 18 26.96 10.91 -12.52
CA ALA A 18 26.11 11.46 -11.49
C ALA A 18 24.71 11.07 -11.97
N ALA A 19 24.17 10.01 -11.36
CA ALA A 19 22.90 9.45 -11.76
C ALA A 19 21.94 10.64 -11.85
N PRO A 20 21.28 10.86 -13.01
CA PRO A 20 20.43 12.02 -13.17
C PRO A 20 19.44 12.04 -11.99
N PRO A 21 19.20 13.20 -11.37
CA PRO A 21 18.34 13.30 -10.20
C PRO A 21 16.99 12.70 -10.57
N VAL A 22 16.73 11.48 -10.08
CA VAL A 22 15.59 10.68 -10.50
C VAL A 22 14.34 11.50 -10.16
N PRO A 23 13.59 12.01 -11.16
CA PRO A 23 12.44 12.85 -10.90
C PRO A 23 11.49 12.08 -9.99
N ARG A 24 10.86 12.75 -9.01
CA ARG A 24 9.87 12.11 -8.12
C ARG A 24 8.86 11.38 -9.01
N PRO A 25 8.84 10.04 -9.04
CA PRO A 25 8.00 9.34 -9.98
C PRO A 25 6.57 9.67 -9.57
N GLY A 26 5.76 10.21 -10.50
CA GLY A 26 4.34 10.52 -10.25
C GLY A 26 3.57 9.31 -9.71
N VAL A 27 4.12 8.11 -9.88
CA VAL A 27 3.73 6.84 -9.26
C VAL A 27 3.58 6.95 -7.73
N TYR A 28 4.43 7.71 -7.03
CA TYR A 28 4.30 7.89 -5.57
C TYR A 28 3.05 8.69 -5.20
N VAL A 29 2.69 9.70 -6.00
CA VAL A 29 1.45 10.47 -5.80
C VAL A 29 0.24 9.57 -6.03
N GLY A 30 0.27 8.73 -7.07
CA GLY A 30 -0.78 7.73 -7.31
C GLY A 30 -0.90 6.71 -6.16
N PHE A 31 0.22 6.24 -5.61
CA PHE A 31 0.25 5.36 -4.45
C PHE A 31 -0.30 6.03 -3.19
N ALA A 32 0.06 7.29 -2.92
CA ALA A 32 -0.45 8.04 -1.79
C ALA A 32 -1.96 8.29 -1.89
N ILE A 33 -2.46 8.65 -3.09
CA ILE A 33 -3.90 8.81 -3.35
C ILE A 33 -4.62 7.48 -3.16
N TYR A 34 -4.05 6.37 -3.65
CA TYR A 34 -4.62 5.04 -3.46
C TYR A 34 -4.69 4.61 -2.00
N CYS A 35 -3.59 4.78 -1.25
CA CYS A 35 -3.55 4.51 0.18
C CYS A 35 -4.55 5.39 0.93
N GLY A 36 -4.67 6.67 0.58
CA GLY A 36 -5.67 7.56 1.13
C GLY A 36 -7.09 7.07 0.85
N MET A 37 -7.38 6.68 -0.40
CA MET A 37 -8.70 6.19 -0.80
C MET A 37 -9.08 4.90 -0.08
N LEU A 38 -8.13 3.96 0.05
CA LEU A 38 -8.33 2.72 0.81
C LEU A 38 -8.48 2.99 2.30
N ALA A 39 -7.65 3.84 2.89
CA ALA A 39 -7.79 4.22 4.30
C ALA A 39 -9.17 4.82 4.57
N LEU A 40 -9.67 5.67 3.66
CA LEU A 40 -11.01 6.27 3.76
C LEU A 40 -12.11 5.21 3.60
N LEU A 41 -11.96 4.27 2.65
CA LEU A 41 -12.89 3.16 2.47
C LEU A 41 -12.96 2.27 3.72
N TYR A 42 -11.82 1.91 4.31
CA TYR A 42 -11.78 1.12 5.54
C TYR A 42 -12.27 1.91 6.76
N LEU A 43 -12.09 3.24 6.79
CA LEU A 43 -12.74 4.11 7.77
C LEU A 43 -14.27 4.11 7.61
N ALA A 44 -14.79 4.12 6.39
CA ALA A 44 -16.22 4.01 6.13
C ALA A 44 -16.77 2.65 6.59
N VAL A 45 -16.03 1.57 6.35
CA VAL A 45 -16.35 0.23 6.88
C VAL A 45 -16.36 0.23 8.41
N ALA A 46 -15.38 0.87 9.05
CA ALA A 46 -15.34 0.99 10.50
C ALA A 46 -16.52 1.81 11.05
N ALA A 47 -16.90 2.89 10.36
CA ALA A 47 -18.05 3.72 10.69
C ALA A 47 -19.37 2.96 10.51
N LEU A 48 -19.50 2.13 9.48
CA LEU A 48 -20.64 1.22 9.31
C LEU A 48 -20.74 0.20 10.44
N GLY A 49 -19.60 -0.36 10.89
CA GLY A 49 -19.56 -1.24 12.07
C GLY A 49 -20.04 -0.54 13.35
N VAL A 50 -19.64 0.72 13.56
CA VAL A 50 -20.14 1.55 14.67
C VAL A 50 -21.63 1.84 14.51
N GLY A 51 -22.09 2.15 13.30
CA GLY A 51 -23.51 2.33 12.99
C GLY A 51 -24.35 1.11 13.34
N LEU A 52 -23.85 -0.10 13.00
CA LEU A 52 -24.48 -1.37 13.37
C LEU A 52 -24.55 -1.56 14.90
N MET A 53 -23.54 -1.12 15.64
CA MET A 53 -23.57 -1.18 17.11
C MET A 53 -24.58 -0.20 17.71
N VAL A 54 -24.74 0.99 17.12
CA VAL A 54 -25.73 2.00 17.59
C VAL A 54 -27.16 1.58 17.24
N MET A 55 -27.35 0.94 16.08
CA MET A 55 -28.65 0.47 15.60
C MET A 55 -28.87 -1.01 15.91
N SER A 56 -28.11 -1.60 16.84
CA SER A 56 -28.11 -3.05 17.06
C SER A 56 -29.45 -3.59 17.51
N GLU A 57 -30.21 -2.81 18.28
CA GLU A 57 -31.56 -3.17 18.72
C GLU A 57 -32.54 -3.21 17.54
N GLN A 58 -32.51 -2.21 16.66
CA GLN A 58 -33.39 -2.14 15.48
C GLN A 58 -33.09 -3.27 14.48
N VAL A 59 -31.82 -3.62 14.32
CA VAL A 59 -31.38 -4.72 13.45
C VAL A 59 -31.76 -6.06 14.05
N ALA A 60 -31.58 -6.25 15.36
CA ALA A 60 -31.96 -7.48 16.05
C ALA A 60 -33.48 -7.71 16.07
N GLU A 61 -34.29 -6.65 16.15
CA GLU A 61 -35.75 -6.76 16.03
C GLU A 61 -36.22 -7.06 14.59
N SER A 62 -35.44 -6.64 13.60
CA SER A 62 -35.79 -6.82 12.18
C SER A 62 -35.49 -8.23 11.66
N ASP A 63 -34.63 -8.98 12.34
CA ASP A 63 -34.16 -10.30 11.91
C ASP A 63 -34.50 -11.39 12.94
N PRO A 64 -35.48 -12.27 12.66
CA PRO A 64 -35.96 -13.27 13.61
C PRO A 64 -34.93 -14.39 13.89
N ASP A 65 -33.84 -14.48 13.12
CA ASP A 65 -32.78 -15.47 13.31
C ASP A 65 -31.75 -15.04 14.36
N LEU A 66 -31.81 -13.80 14.85
CA LEU A 66 -30.89 -13.26 15.86
C LEU A 66 -31.47 -13.43 17.27
N ASP A 67 -30.81 -14.26 18.10
CA ASP A 67 -31.11 -14.41 19.53
C ASP A 67 -30.64 -13.17 20.34
N GLY A 68 -31.24 -12.01 20.06
CA GLY A 68 -30.99 -10.74 20.74
C GLY A 68 -29.92 -9.84 20.08
N PRO A 69 -29.57 -8.70 20.71
CA PRO A 69 -28.67 -7.70 20.12
C PRO A 69 -27.18 -8.08 20.16
N MET A 70 -26.80 -9.07 20.98
CA MET A 70 -25.40 -9.46 21.20
C MET A 70 -24.65 -9.88 19.92
N PRO A 71 -25.20 -10.71 19.02
CA PRO A 71 -24.53 -11.09 17.77
C PRO A 71 -24.27 -9.90 16.85
N VAL A 72 -25.22 -8.95 16.77
CA VAL A 72 -25.07 -7.72 15.96
C VAL A 72 -23.96 -6.83 16.51
N ILE A 73 -23.92 -6.66 17.82
CA ILE A 73 -22.87 -5.90 18.51
C ILE A 73 -21.51 -6.55 18.27
N LEU A 74 -21.40 -7.88 18.43
CA LEU A 74 -20.16 -8.62 18.17
C LEU A 74 -19.69 -8.45 16.72
N MET A 75 -20.59 -8.59 15.75
CA MET A 75 -20.27 -8.40 14.34
C MET A 75 -19.82 -6.97 14.05
N GLY A 76 -20.51 -5.97 14.63
CA GLY A 76 -20.12 -4.56 14.56
C GLY A 76 -18.73 -4.30 15.14
N VAL A 77 -18.43 -4.82 16.34
CA VAL A 77 -17.10 -4.70 16.97
C VAL A 77 -16.01 -5.30 16.09
N VAL A 78 -16.21 -6.53 15.60
CA VAL A 78 -15.22 -7.19 14.73
C VAL A 78 -15.01 -6.38 13.45
N MET A 79 -16.09 -5.92 12.82
CA MET A 79 -16.03 -5.12 11.59
C MET A 79 -15.33 -3.77 11.82
N THR A 80 -15.58 -3.11 12.95
CA THR A 80 -14.90 -1.87 13.34
C THR A 80 -13.43 -2.09 13.63
N LEU A 81 -13.07 -3.13 14.40
CA LEU A 81 -11.67 -3.43 14.71
C LEU A 81 -10.87 -3.75 13.45
N VAL A 82 -11.42 -4.61 12.58
CA VAL A 82 -10.80 -4.94 11.29
C VAL A 82 -10.68 -3.69 10.44
N GLY A 83 -11.76 -2.93 10.26
CA GLY A 83 -11.74 -1.67 9.49
C GLY A 83 -10.68 -0.69 10.00
N LEU A 84 -10.56 -0.52 11.32
CA LEU A 84 -9.59 0.38 11.93
C LEU A 84 -8.14 -0.07 11.71
N VAL A 85 -7.85 -1.37 11.90
CA VAL A 85 -6.50 -1.92 11.70
C VAL A 85 -6.06 -1.75 10.25
N PHE A 86 -6.93 -2.09 9.29
CA PHE A 86 -6.62 -1.91 7.88
C PHE A 86 -6.49 -0.42 7.52
N ALA A 87 -7.40 0.44 7.99
CA ALA A 87 -7.31 1.88 7.79
C ALA A 87 -5.98 2.45 8.31
N ALA A 88 -5.51 2.01 9.49
CA ALA A 88 -4.23 2.42 10.04
C ALA A 88 -3.05 1.98 9.16
N ILE A 89 -3.07 0.74 8.65
CA ILE A 89 -2.05 0.22 7.72
C ILE A 89 -2.01 1.07 6.44
N PHE A 90 -3.15 1.36 5.82
CA PHE A 90 -3.17 2.18 4.60
C PHE A 90 -2.84 3.65 4.88
N ALA A 91 -3.28 4.21 6.01
CA ALA A 91 -2.97 5.59 6.40
C ALA A 91 -1.49 5.79 6.77
N ALA A 92 -0.81 4.75 7.27
CA ALA A 92 0.63 4.80 7.53
C ALA A 92 1.43 4.91 6.23
N GLY A 93 0.96 4.33 5.11
CA GLY A 93 1.65 4.33 3.81
C GLY A 93 2.22 5.69 3.36
N PRO A 94 1.43 6.77 3.26
CA PRO A 94 1.92 8.08 2.86
C PRO A 94 2.79 8.79 3.90
N LEU A 95 2.74 8.38 5.17
CA LEU A 95 3.54 8.96 6.26
C LEU A 95 4.95 8.34 6.35
N LEU A 96 5.20 7.23 5.64
CA LEU A 96 6.48 6.52 5.74
C LEU A 96 7.62 7.27 5.01
N PRO A 97 8.75 7.53 5.70
CA PRO A 97 9.91 8.20 5.11
C PRO A 97 10.57 7.32 4.05
N ARG A 98 11.08 7.96 2.99
CA ARG A 98 11.66 7.36 1.78
C ARG A 98 12.84 6.42 2.09
N ARG A 99 12.56 5.15 2.40
CA ARG A 99 13.55 4.10 2.73
C ARG A 99 13.29 2.83 1.91
N ARG A 100 14.32 2.00 1.70
CA ARG A 100 14.26 0.72 0.95
C ARG A 100 13.11 -0.20 1.42
N TRP A 101 12.84 -0.22 2.73
CA TRP A 101 11.75 -1.00 3.33
C TRP A 101 10.33 -0.56 2.89
N VAL A 102 10.16 0.70 2.46
CA VAL A 102 8.86 1.21 1.97
C VAL A 102 8.45 0.54 0.66
N TRP A 103 9.41 0.09 -0.15
CA TRP A 103 9.09 -0.66 -1.37
C TRP A 103 8.43 -2.01 -1.04
N ILE A 104 8.96 -2.72 -0.03
CA ILE A 104 8.39 -3.97 0.48
C ILE A 104 7.02 -3.71 1.12
N TYR A 105 6.91 -2.63 1.91
CA TYR A 105 5.64 -2.20 2.50
C TYR A 105 4.57 -1.99 1.43
N GLY A 106 4.89 -1.27 0.34
CA GLY A 106 3.98 -1.07 -0.79
C GLY A 106 3.52 -2.38 -1.43
N ILE A 107 4.41 -3.37 -1.57
CA ILE A 107 4.04 -4.70 -2.08
C ILE A 107 3.08 -5.42 -1.14
N VAL A 108 3.35 -5.40 0.17
CA VAL A 108 2.47 -6.02 1.17
C VAL A 108 1.08 -5.37 1.15
N VAL A 109 1.05 -4.03 1.08
CA VAL A 109 -0.18 -3.25 0.98
C VAL A 109 -0.97 -3.57 -0.29
N ILE A 110 -0.30 -3.70 -1.43
CA ILE A 110 -0.93 -4.11 -2.70
C ILE A 110 -1.43 -5.57 -2.61
N ALA A 111 -0.66 -6.48 -2.01
CA ALA A 111 -1.06 -7.87 -1.83
C ALA A 111 -2.30 -8.00 -0.94
N ILE A 112 -2.40 -7.18 0.11
CA ILE A 112 -3.60 -7.06 0.93
C ILE A 112 -4.75 -6.49 0.08
N GLY A 113 -4.51 -5.48 -0.77
CA GLY A 113 -5.52 -4.97 -1.69
C GLY A 113 -5.98 -5.96 -2.76
N LEU A 114 -5.19 -6.99 -3.07
CA LEU A 114 -5.55 -8.07 -4.00
C LEU A 114 -6.52 -9.09 -3.39
N THR A 115 -6.57 -9.22 -2.05
CA THR A 115 -7.54 -10.12 -1.41
C THR A 115 -8.98 -9.59 -1.52
N SER A 116 -9.16 -8.30 -1.78
CA SER A 116 -10.45 -7.69 -2.09
C SER A 116 -10.68 -7.69 -3.61
N ILE A 117 -11.65 -8.49 -4.07
CA ILE A 117 -12.03 -8.60 -5.49
C ILE A 117 -12.33 -7.24 -6.13
N CYS A 118 -12.88 -6.30 -5.36
CA CYS A 118 -13.31 -4.98 -5.82
C CYS A 118 -12.15 -4.08 -6.28
N THR A 119 -10.93 -4.32 -5.80
CA THR A 119 -9.75 -3.49 -6.07
C THR A 119 -8.77 -4.10 -7.06
N LEU A 120 -9.05 -5.31 -7.57
CA LEU A 120 -8.18 -6.03 -8.49
C LEU A 120 -7.64 -5.19 -9.68
N PRO A 121 -8.47 -4.50 -10.49
CA PRO A 121 -7.95 -3.77 -11.64
C PRO A 121 -7.01 -2.64 -11.22
N PHE A 122 -7.31 -1.99 -10.10
CA PHE A 122 -6.50 -0.89 -9.58
C PHE A 122 -5.20 -1.40 -8.95
N SER A 123 -5.27 -2.48 -8.15
CA SER A 123 -4.12 -3.16 -7.56
C SER A 123 -3.17 -3.68 -8.62
N VAL A 124 -3.67 -4.27 -9.71
CA VAL A 124 -2.87 -4.75 -10.84
C VAL A 124 -2.17 -3.57 -11.53
N PHE A 125 -2.90 -2.48 -11.81
CA PHE A 125 -2.32 -1.30 -12.44
C PHE A 125 -1.18 -0.71 -11.59
N LEU A 126 -1.40 -0.64 -10.28
CA LEU A 126 -0.41 -0.13 -9.33
C LEU A 126 0.80 -1.05 -9.20
N LEU A 127 0.57 -2.38 -9.17
CA LEU A 127 1.63 -3.39 -9.13
C LEU A 127 2.55 -3.28 -10.36
N ILE A 128 1.98 -3.14 -11.56
CA ILE A 128 2.75 -2.98 -12.81
C ILE A 128 3.65 -1.75 -12.74
N PHE A 129 3.15 -0.63 -12.25
CA PHE A 129 3.95 0.59 -12.08
C PHE A 129 4.96 0.48 -10.92
N TRP A 130 4.67 -0.27 -9.86
CA TRP A 130 5.56 -0.47 -8.72
C TRP A 130 6.71 -1.45 -9.00
N LEU A 131 6.48 -2.39 -9.93
CA LEU A 131 7.50 -3.36 -10.38
C LEU A 131 8.47 -2.77 -11.41
N LYS A 132 8.13 -1.62 -12.02
CA LYS A 132 9.03 -0.95 -12.97
C LYS A 132 10.38 -0.60 -12.32
N PRO A 133 11.50 -0.73 -13.06
CA PRO A 133 12.83 -0.44 -12.56
C PRO A 133 12.98 1.01 -12.09
N GLU A 134 12.18 1.93 -12.62
CA GLU A 134 12.13 3.33 -12.21
C GLU A 134 11.72 3.50 -10.73
N ALA A 135 10.72 2.73 -10.28
CA ALA A 135 10.27 2.75 -8.88
C ALA A 135 11.31 2.08 -7.96
N LYS A 136 11.92 0.97 -8.42
CA LYS A 136 13.02 0.30 -7.70
C LYS A 136 14.22 1.23 -7.51
N ALA A 137 14.65 1.91 -8.57
CA ALA A 137 15.77 2.86 -8.56
C ALA A 137 15.50 4.04 -7.62
N TYR A 138 14.25 4.53 -7.55
CA TYR A 138 13.85 5.60 -6.64
C TYR A 138 14.00 5.26 -5.15
N TYR A 139 13.81 3.98 -4.78
CA TYR A 139 14.02 3.46 -3.43
C TYR A 139 15.43 2.91 -3.19
N GLY A 140 16.32 2.96 -4.19
CA GLY A 140 17.73 2.55 -4.06
C GLY A 140 17.99 1.06 -4.30
N HIS A 141 17.10 0.38 -5.03
CA HIS A 141 17.37 -0.92 -5.65
C HIS A 141 17.87 -0.68 -7.09
N SER A 142 19.13 -1.01 -7.34
CA SER A 142 19.73 -1.13 -8.67
C SER A 142 19.32 -2.45 -9.34
#